data_AF-A0A7J2TB93-F1
#
_entry.id   AF-A0A7J2TB93-F1
#
_cell.length_a   1.000
_cell.length_b   1.000
_cell.length_c   1.000
_cell.angle_alpha   90.00
_cell.angle_beta   90.00
_cell.angle_gamma   90.00
#
_symmetry.space_group_name_H-M   'P 1'
#
loop_
_entity.id
_entity.type
_entity.pdbx_description
1 polymer ?
#
loop_
_entity_poly.entity_id
_entity_poly.type
_entity_poly.pdbx_seq_one_letter_code
_entity_poly.pdbx_strand_id
1 'polypeptide(L)'
;MSIGWKYWNRSDIIYGLIAPIIVVLIIVGLYFVSPLIMQSGGGMDGSMGIVIGIISEIEEMVLIVGVPLTLGLVWNRWAGGASGFLMGSIYAMWFAVKFGAFSFTASRWGTMGFGPTMLGWVLSAMLIGYMAGALNKRSEDFRRMLISGVVATTIGGIFLFSLMQLSPSNVITGVDGFLITVATRTATGVLIPIIAKVCMWYGFTMNKK
;
A
#
# COMPACT_ATOMS: atom_id res chain seq x y z
N MET A 1 17.16 18.28 24.63
CA MET A 1 16.22 19.43 24.54
C MET A 1 14.82 18.88 24.30
N SER A 2 13.88 19.09 25.22
CA SER A 2 12.48 18.70 25.00
C SER A 2 11.79 19.75 24.14
N ILE A 3 11.46 19.41 22.90
CA ILE A 3 10.68 20.26 22.01
C ILE A 3 9.24 20.29 22.56
N GLY A 4 8.87 21.41 23.17
CA GLY A 4 7.52 21.62 23.68
C GLY A 4 6.53 21.91 22.57
N TRP A 5 5.28 21.47 22.73
CA TRP A 5 4.14 21.66 21.81
C TRP A 5 3.84 23.11 21.39
N LYS A 6 4.48 24.11 22.02
CA LYS A 6 4.36 25.54 21.71
C LYS A 6 5.41 26.07 20.73
N TYR A 7 6.41 25.27 20.35
CA TYR A 7 7.48 25.68 19.45
C TYR A 7 7.21 25.17 18.03
N TRP A 8 6.28 25.81 17.33
CA TRP A 8 6.03 25.57 15.91
C TRP A 8 6.87 26.54 15.10
N ASN A 9 7.83 26.04 14.33
CA ASN A 9 8.59 26.87 13.40
C ASN A 9 7.81 27.08 12.09
N ARG A 10 8.14 28.15 11.35
CA ARG A 10 7.55 28.41 10.02
C ARG A 10 7.72 27.22 9.06
N SER A 11 8.84 26.51 9.18
CA SER A 11 9.11 25.27 8.43
C SER A 11 8.09 24.17 8.76
N ASP A 12 7.71 24.01 10.04
CA ASP A 12 6.76 22.98 10.48
C ASP A 12 5.37 23.26 9.93
N ILE A 13 4.98 24.54 9.84
CA ILE A 13 3.72 24.96 9.22
C ILE A 13 3.75 24.73 7.71
N ILE A 14 4.84 25.10 7.04
CA ILE A 14 4.95 24.96 5.58
C ILE A 14 4.95 23.49 5.17
N TYR A 15 5.80 22.66 5.75
CA TYR A 15 5.92 21.25 5.36
C TYR A 15 4.87 20.34 6.01
N GLY A 16 4.38 20.69 7.21
CA GLY A 16 3.39 19.90 7.93
C GLY A 16 1.95 20.21 7.57
N LEU A 17 1.63 21.42 7.09
CA LEU A 17 0.26 21.84 6.78
C LEU A 17 0.10 22.35 5.34
N ILE A 18 0.89 23.34 4.92
CA ILE A 18 0.69 24.02 3.63
C ILE A 18 0.98 23.08 2.46
N ALA A 19 2.13 22.40 2.47
CA ALA A 19 2.53 21.49 1.40
C ALA A 19 1.53 20.32 1.20
N PRO A 20 1.06 19.61 2.26
CA PRO A 20 0.01 18.61 2.11
C PRO A 20 -1.29 19.17 1.53
N ILE A 21 -1.73 20.36 1.96
CA ILE A 21 -2.95 21.00 1.42
C ILE A 21 -2.79 21.32 -0.06
N ILE A 22 -1.63 21.85 -0.48
CA ILE A 22 -1.35 22.13 -1.90
C ILE A 22 -1.40 20.84 -2.73
N VAL A 23 -0.80 19.75 -2.24
CA VAL A 23 -0.85 18.45 -2.92
C VAL A 23 -2.30 17.96 -3.07
N VAL A 24 -3.13 18.09 -2.02
CA VAL A 24 -4.55 17.76 -2.09
C VAL A 24 -5.27 18.61 -3.13
N LEU A 25 -5.03 19.93 -3.16
CA LEU A 25 -5.62 20.83 -4.15
C LEU A 25 -5.20 20.49 -5.58
N ILE A 26 -3.94 20.07 -5.80
CA ILE A 26 -3.46 19.60 -7.10
C ILE A 26 -4.17 18.31 -7.51
N ILE A 27 -4.32 17.35 -6.60
CA ILE A 27 -5.05 16.09 -6.87
C ILE A 27 -6.50 16.38 -7.26
N VAL A 28 -7.17 17.25 -6.50
CA VAL A 28 -8.56 17.67 -6.78
C VAL A 28 -8.64 18.41 -8.11
N GLY A 29 -7.70 19.32 -8.39
CA GLY A 29 -7.61 20.03 -9.67
C GLY A 29 -7.43 19.08 -10.86
N LEU A 30 -6.53 18.10 -10.74
CA LEU A 30 -6.32 17.06 -11.75
C LEU A 30 -7.56 16.19 -11.96
N TYR A 31 -8.31 15.88 -10.89
CA TYR A 31 -9.57 15.15 -10.99
C TYR A 31 -10.63 15.91 -11.82
N PHE A 32 -10.70 17.23 -11.71
CA PHE A 32 -11.63 18.02 -12.54
C PHE A 32 -11.20 18.12 -14.01
N VAL A 33 -9.91 17.96 -14.31
CA VAL A 33 -9.35 18.03 -15.67
C VAL A 33 -9.26 16.65 -16.33
N SER A 34 -9.23 15.57 -15.54
CA SER A 34 -9.10 14.19 -16.04
C SER A 34 -10.21 13.74 -17.00
N PRO A 35 -11.48 14.17 -16.90
CA PRO A 35 -12.50 13.83 -17.91
C PRO A 35 -12.17 14.41 -19.29
N LEU A 36 -11.48 15.56 -19.32
CA LEU A 36 -11.06 16.22 -20.56
C LEU A 36 -9.89 15.48 -21.24
N ILE A 37 -9.05 14.81 -20.45
CA ILE A 37 -7.88 14.03 -20.91
C ILE A 37 -8.27 12.59 -21.28
N MET A 38 -9.25 12.00 -20.59
CA MET A 38 -9.72 10.64 -20.88
C MET A 38 -10.59 10.55 -22.14
N GLN A 39 -11.19 11.67 -22.59
CA GLN A 39 -11.95 11.73 -23.83
C GLN A 39 -11.07 11.68 -25.09
N SER A 40 -9.78 12.01 -25.00
CA SER A 40 -8.83 12.05 -26.12
C SER A 40 -8.14 10.71 -26.44
N GLY A 41 -8.81 9.57 -26.23
CA GLY A 41 -8.50 8.33 -26.95
C GLY A 41 -7.57 7.30 -26.27
N GLY A 42 -7.61 7.14 -24.95
CA GLY A 42 -6.76 6.20 -24.22
C GLY A 42 -7.48 5.00 -23.57
N GLY A 43 -8.49 4.43 -24.23
CA GLY A 43 -9.22 3.26 -23.71
C GLY A 43 -8.33 2.01 -23.56
N MET A 44 -8.73 1.11 -22.65
CA MET A 44 -8.07 -0.16 -22.26
C MET A 44 -8.00 -1.24 -23.37
N ASP A 45 -7.97 -0.88 -24.66
CA ASP A 45 -8.07 -1.82 -25.79
C ASP A 45 -6.81 -1.84 -26.69
N GLY A 46 -5.62 -1.91 -26.08
CA GLY A 46 -4.36 -2.02 -26.83
C GLY A 46 -3.15 -2.41 -25.97
N SER A 47 -1.96 -2.44 -26.57
CA SER A 47 -0.66 -2.74 -25.92
C SER A 47 -0.39 -1.91 -24.64
N MET A 48 -1.03 -0.76 -24.52
CA MET A 48 -1.02 0.08 -23.31
C MET A 48 -1.75 -0.54 -22.11
N GLY A 49 -2.70 -1.46 -22.32
CA GLY A 49 -3.41 -2.17 -21.24
C GLY A 49 -2.48 -3.09 -20.43
N ILE A 50 -1.51 -3.74 -21.08
CA ILE A 50 -0.50 -4.57 -20.41
C ILE A 50 0.43 -3.69 -19.57
N VAL A 51 0.87 -2.55 -20.12
CA VAL A 51 1.73 -1.58 -19.42
C VAL A 51 1.01 -1.00 -18.20
N ILE A 52 -0.25 -0.58 -18.37
CA ILE A 52 -1.09 -0.08 -17.28
C ILE A 52 -1.30 -1.16 -16.21
N GLY A 53 -1.53 -2.41 -16.61
CA GLY A 53 -1.68 -3.55 -15.70
C GLY A 53 -0.42 -3.81 -14.86
N ILE A 54 0.76 -3.87 -15.50
CA ILE A 54 2.04 -4.05 -14.80
C ILE A 54 2.29 -2.88 -13.83
N ILE A 55 2.04 -1.64 -14.26
CA ILE A 55 2.21 -0.47 -13.40
C ILE A 55 1.28 -0.54 -12.19
N SER A 56 0.02 -0.92 -12.37
CA SER A 56 -0.92 -1.04 -11.25
C SER A 56 -0.56 -2.16 -10.27
N GLU A 57 -0.01 -3.28 -10.75
CA GLU A 57 0.47 -4.36 -9.89
C GLU A 57 1.71 -3.94 -9.10
N ILE A 58 2.66 -3.24 -9.74
CA ILE A 58 3.83 -2.69 -9.05
C ILE A 58 3.40 -1.67 -8.00
N GLU A 59 2.45 -0.80 -8.33
CA GLU A 59 1.90 0.20 -7.41
C GLU A 59 1.26 -0.47 -6.18
N GLU A 60 0.43 -1.49 -6.39
CA GLU A 60 -0.15 -2.28 -5.29
C GLU A 60 0.95 -2.89 -4.43
N MET A 61 1.94 -3.55 -5.02
CA MET A 61 3.01 -4.20 -4.27
C MET A 61 3.87 -3.20 -3.51
N VAL A 62 4.16 -2.03 -4.07
CA VAL A 62 4.93 -0.98 -3.38
C VAL A 62 4.16 -0.44 -2.17
N LEU A 63 2.88 -0.10 -2.34
CA LEU A 63 2.07 0.52 -1.29
C LEU A 63 1.64 -0.48 -0.21
N ILE A 64 1.15 -1.65 -0.62
CA ILE A 64 0.60 -2.66 0.31
C ILE A 64 1.69 -3.48 0.97
N VAL A 65 2.79 -3.75 0.28
CA VAL A 65 3.85 -4.66 0.76
C VAL A 65 5.15 -3.92 1.01
N GLY A 66 5.68 -3.22 0.00
CA GLY A 66 7.03 -2.67 0.01
C GLY A 66 7.29 -1.67 1.13
N VAL A 67 6.49 -0.60 1.18
CA VAL A 67 6.64 0.47 2.20
C VAL A 67 6.38 -0.07 3.62
N PRO A 68 5.27 -0.79 3.90
CA PRO A 68 4.99 -1.32 5.24
C PRO A 68 6.05 -2.31 5.71
N LEU A 69 6.49 -3.21 4.84
CA LEU A 69 7.51 -4.21 5.15
C LEU A 69 8.87 -3.56 5.41
N THR A 70 9.29 -2.60 4.58
CA THR A 70 10.57 -1.89 4.77
C THR A 70 10.58 -1.18 6.13
N LEU A 71 9.53 -0.42 6.45
CA LEU A 71 9.45 0.31 7.72
C LEU A 71 9.30 -0.64 8.93
N GLY A 72 8.61 -1.77 8.75
CA GLY A 72 8.55 -2.83 9.76
C GLY A 72 9.93 -3.41 10.06
N LEU A 73 10.67 -3.80 9.03
CA LEU A 73 12.00 -4.41 9.14
C LEU A 73 13.05 -3.43 9.68
N VAL A 74 13.07 -2.20 9.18
CA VAL A 74 14.10 -1.19 9.50
C VAL A 74 13.85 -0.52 10.85
N TRP A 75 12.60 -0.24 11.17
CA TRP A 75 12.28 0.65 12.29
C TRP A 75 11.65 -0.09 13.48
N ASN A 76 10.40 -0.55 13.35
CA ASN A 76 9.71 -1.39 14.34
C ASN A 76 8.30 -1.79 13.86
N ARG A 77 7.64 -2.67 14.64
CA ARG A 77 6.25 -3.13 14.41
C ARG A 77 5.22 -2.00 14.29
N TRP A 78 5.36 -0.92 15.04
CA TRP A 78 4.41 0.20 15.00
C TRP A 78 4.62 1.06 13.76
N ALA A 79 5.86 1.33 13.38
CA ALA A 79 6.19 2.05 12.16
C ALA A 79 5.69 1.28 10.92
N GLY A 80 5.92 -0.03 10.86
CA GLY A 80 5.41 -0.88 9.79
C GLY A 80 3.88 -0.98 9.78
N GLY A 81 3.25 -1.13 10.94
CA GLY A 81 1.78 -1.19 11.03
C GLY A 81 1.10 0.13 10.66
N ALA A 82 1.64 1.26 11.11
CA ALA A 82 1.10 2.59 10.81
C ALA A 82 1.28 2.96 9.33
N SER A 83 2.44 2.67 8.73
CA SER A 83 2.63 2.87 7.29
C SER A 83 1.76 1.91 6.49
N GLY A 84 1.57 0.67 6.94
CA GLY A 84 0.59 -0.27 6.37
C GLY A 84 -0.83 0.29 6.36
N PHE A 85 -1.26 0.89 7.46
CA PHE A 85 -2.59 1.51 7.53
C PHE A 85 -2.73 2.66 6.53
N LEU A 86 -1.75 3.57 6.49
CA LEU A 86 -1.77 4.73 5.60
C LEU A 86 -1.74 4.31 4.13
N MET A 87 -0.77 3.48 3.74
CA MET A 87 -0.60 3.06 2.35
C MET A 87 -1.75 2.17 1.88
N GLY A 88 -2.22 1.27 2.75
CA GLY A 88 -3.40 0.45 2.49
C GLY A 88 -4.67 1.28 2.31
N SER A 89 -4.85 2.33 3.11
CA SER A 89 -6.00 3.25 2.98
C SER A 89 -5.93 4.07 1.70
N ILE A 90 -4.73 4.56 1.33
CA ILE A 90 -4.52 5.29 0.08
C ILE A 90 -4.83 4.38 -1.11
N TYR A 91 -4.32 3.16 -1.12
CA TYR A 91 -4.57 2.20 -2.20
C TYR A 91 -6.05 1.81 -2.29
N ALA A 92 -6.70 1.52 -1.17
CA ALA A 92 -8.13 1.20 -1.14
C ALA A 92 -8.98 2.38 -1.66
N MET A 93 -8.63 3.61 -1.28
CA MET A 93 -9.31 4.82 -1.77
C MET A 93 -9.05 5.04 -3.26
N TRP A 94 -7.81 4.89 -3.72
CA TRP A 94 -7.48 4.99 -5.15
C TRP A 94 -8.23 3.95 -5.98
N PHE A 95 -8.24 2.69 -5.53
CA PHE A 95 -8.96 1.62 -6.21
C PHE A 95 -10.46 1.91 -6.26
N ALA A 96 -11.04 2.36 -5.15
CA ALA A 96 -12.44 2.78 -5.12
C ALA A 96 -12.71 3.92 -6.12
N VAL A 97 -11.86 4.95 -6.19
CA VAL A 97 -12.01 6.06 -7.15
C VAL A 97 -11.88 5.59 -8.60
N LYS A 98 -10.88 4.76 -8.89
CA LYS A 98 -10.60 4.24 -10.24
C LYS A 98 -11.72 3.33 -10.75
N PHE A 99 -12.29 2.49 -9.89
CA PHE A 99 -13.20 1.42 -10.31
C PHE A 99 -14.66 1.60 -9.91
N GLY A 100 -15.05 2.57 -9.05
CA GLY A 100 -16.50 2.76 -8.81
C GLY A 100 -16.99 3.75 -7.74
N ALA A 101 -16.20 4.68 -7.21
CA ALA A 101 -16.69 5.73 -6.32
C ALA A 101 -17.37 6.91 -7.06
N PHE A 102 -17.45 6.86 -8.39
CA PHE A 102 -18.24 7.80 -9.21
C PHE A 102 -19.30 7.11 -10.10
N SER A 103 -19.77 5.93 -9.70
CA SER A 103 -20.92 5.29 -10.33
C SER A 103 -22.24 5.90 -9.84
N PHE A 104 -22.42 7.22 -9.93
CA PHE A 104 -23.74 7.86 -9.80
C PHE A 104 -24.62 7.61 -11.04
N THR A 105 -24.05 7.09 -12.14
CA THR A 105 -24.73 6.90 -13.44
C THR A 105 -24.92 5.44 -13.86
N ALA A 106 -24.46 4.45 -13.09
CA ALA A 106 -24.54 3.02 -13.46
C ALA A 106 -25.70 2.26 -12.78
N SER A 107 -26.72 2.95 -12.28
CA SER A 107 -27.86 2.34 -11.59
C SER A 107 -28.94 1.82 -12.55
N ARG A 108 -28.58 0.87 -13.42
CA ARG A 108 -29.57 -0.03 -14.07
C ARG A 108 -29.34 -1.52 -13.78
N TRP A 109 -28.18 -1.91 -13.25
CA TRP A 109 -27.87 -3.29 -12.89
C TRP A 109 -26.97 -3.35 -11.64
N GLY A 110 -27.59 -3.37 -10.46
CA GLY A 110 -26.99 -3.85 -9.20
C GLY A 110 -25.64 -3.24 -8.79
N THR A 111 -25.68 -2.24 -7.93
CA THR A 111 -24.53 -1.63 -7.24
C THR A 111 -23.58 -2.69 -6.66
N MET A 112 -22.42 -2.93 -7.28
CA MET A 112 -21.32 -3.69 -6.67
C MET A 112 -20.63 -2.79 -5.64
N GLY A 113 -21.15 -2.79 -4.41
CA GLY A 113 -20.43 -2.23 -3.28
C GLY A 113 -19.16 -3.03 -3.05
N PHE A 114 -17.99 -2.39 -3.12
CA PHE A 114 -16.66 -3.00 -2.99
C PHE A 114 -16.38 -3.73 -1.65
N GLY A 115 -17.37 -3.83 -0.75
CA GLY A 115 -17.43 -4.81 0.34
C GLY A 115 -16.19 -4.88 1.26
N PRO A 116 -15.96 -6.03 1.92
CA PRO A 116 -14.78 -6.30 2.75
C PRO A 116 -13.43 -6.19 2.00
N THR A 117 -13.46 -6.22 0.67
CA THR A 117 -12.26 -6.17 -0.19
C THR A 117 -11.40 -4.94 0.08
N MET A 118 -12.02 -3.77 0.28
CA MET A 118 -11.29 -2.53 0.58
C MET A 118 -10.60 -2.61 1.96
N LEU A 119 -11.29 -3.17 2.95
CA LEU A 119 -10.71 -3.43 4.27
C LEU A 119 -9.58 -4.46 4.19
N GLY A 120 -9.67 -5.40 3.25
CA GLY A 120 -8.63 -6.38 2.98
C GLY A 120 -7.28 -5.75 2.68
N TRP A 121 -7.22 -4.77 1.77
CA TRP A 121 -5.96 -4.09 1.45
C TRP A 121 -5.41 -3.30 2.64
N VAL A 122 -6.26 -2.61 3.38
CA VAL A 122 -5.85 -1.85 4.58
C VAL A 122 -5.26 -2.80 5.64
N LEU A 123 -6.01 -3.82 6.03
CA LEU A 123 -5.64 -4.73 7.10
C LEU A 123 -4.47 -5.64 6.70
N SER A 124 -4.41 -6.09 5.45
CA SER A 124 -3.27 -6.86 4.93
C SER A 124 -1.97 -6.05 5.00
N ALA A 125 -1.97 -4.80 4.52
CA ALA A 125 -0.80 -3.93 4.58
C ALA A 125 -0.34 -3.68 6.02
N MET A 126 -1.28 -3.42 6.94
CA MET A 126 -1.00 -3.26 8.37
C MET A 126 -0.35 -4.51 8.97
N LEU A 127 -0.94 -5.68 8.71
CA LEU A 127 -0.45 -6.95 9.24
C LEU A 127 0.96 -7.26 8.73
N ILE A 128 1.21 -7.07 7.44
CA ILE A 128 2.54 -7.28 6.84
C ILE A 128 3.59 -6.44 7.55
N GLY A 129 3.37 -5.12 7.65
CA GLY A 129 4.33 -4.23 8.29
C GLY A 129 4.52 -4.50 9.79
N TYR A 130 3.41 -4.75 10.52
CA TYR A 130 3.46 -5.04 11.94
C TYR A 130 4.18 -6.37 12.24
N MET A 131 3.84 -7.43 11.53
CA MET A 131 4.43 -8.76 11.70
C MET A 131 5.92 -8.76 11.37
N ALA A 132 6.31 -8.09 10.29
CA ALA A 132 7.72 -7.98 9.91
C ALA A 132 8.54 -7.33 11.02
N GLY A 133 8.07 -6.21 11.59
CA GLY A 133 8.76 -5.57 12.70
C GLY A 133 8.73 -6.37 14.00
N ALA A 134 7.65 -7.08 14.28
CA ALA A 134 7.51 -7.91 15.48
C ALA A 134 8.43 -9.15 15.43
N LEU A 135 8.54 -9.79 14.27
CA LEU A 135 9.40 -10.96 14.04
C LEU A 135 10.88 -10.57 13.94
N ASN A 136 11.19 -9.48 13.24
CA ASN A 136 12.57 -9.02 13.09
C ASN A 136 13.15 -8.49 14.41
N LYS A 137 12.33 -7.95 15.32
CA LYS A 137 12.77 -7.32 16.60
C LYS A 137 13.99 -6.40 16.44
N ARG A 138 14.03 -5.60 15.35
CA ARG A 138 15.15 -4.70 15.02
C ARG A 138 16.51 -5.40 14.82
N SER A 139 16.48 -6.68 14.44
CA SER A 139 17.69 -7.40 14.05
C SER A 139 18.20 -6.89 12.71
N GLU A 140 19.52 -6.75 12.59
CA GLU A 140 20.17 -6.38 11.33
C GLU A 140 20.64 -7.61 10.53
N ASP A 141 20.51 -8.81 11.11
CA ASP A 141 20.83 -10.05 10.44
C ASP A 141 19.93 -10.28 9.22
N PHE A 142 20.54 -10.31 8.04
CA PHE A 142 19.81 -10.45 6.78
C PHE A 142 18.96 -11.71 6.74
N ARG A 143 19.46 -12.83 7.28
CA ARG A 143 18.71 -14.10 7.37
C ARG A 143 17.41 -13.93 8.15
N ARG A 144 17.44 -13.17 9.25
CA ARG A 144 16.26 -12.93 10.08
C ARG A 144 15.29 -11.98 9.40
N MET A 145 15.80 -10.92 8.77
CA MET A 145 15.00 -10.01 7.96
C MET A 145 14.28 -10.76 6.84
N LEU A 146 14.98 -11.64 6.12
CA LEU A 146 14.43 -12.47 5.06
C LEU A 146 13.29 -13.37 5.56
N ILE A 147 13.51 -14.12 6.64
CA ILE A 147 12.48 -14.99 7.23
C ILE A 147 11.28 -14.16 7.68
N SER A 148 11.50 -13.04 8.37
CA SER A 148 10.41 -12.17 8.83
C SER A 148 9.63 -11.55 7.67
N GLY A 149 10.30 -11.20 6.57
CA GLY A 149 9.67 -10.65 5.37
C GLY A 149 8.81 -11.69 4.66
N VAL A 150 9.36 -12.87 4.39
CA VAL A 150 8.63 -13.99 3.76
C VAL A 150 7.40 -14.36 4.61
N VAL A 151 7.58 -14.60 5.91
CA VAL A 151 6.46 -15.01 6.78
C VAL A 151 5.37 -13.92 6.85
N ALA A 152 5.74 -12.66 7.02
CA ALA A 152 4.78 -11.56 7.11
C ALA A 152 3.98 -11.38 5.81
N THR A 153 4.65 -11.43 4.66
CA THR A 153 4.02 -11.24 3.35
C THR A 153 3.15 -12.41 2.93
N THR A 154 3.57 -13.66 3.22
CA THR A 154 2.75 -14.84 2.95
C THR A 154 1.47 -14.82 3.78
N ILE A 155 1.56 -14.54 5.09
CA ILE A 155 0.38 -14.46 5.97
C ILE A 155 -0.52 -13.30 5.55
N GLY A 156 0.06 -12.13 5.24
CA GLY A 156 -0.69 -10.99 4.74
C GLY A 156 -1.39 -11.25 3.40
N GLY A 157 -0.76 -12.01 2.50
CA GLY A 157 -1.34 -12.41 1.22
C GLY A 157 -2.49 -13.41 1.39
N ILE A 158 -2.33 -14.43 2.24
CA ILE A 158 -3.40 -15.38 2.56
C ILE A 158 -4.58 -14.62 3.17
N PHE A 159 -4.32 -13.73 4.12
CA PHE A 159 -5.35 -12.92 4.77
C PHE A 159 -6.13 -12.06 3.76
N LEU A 160 -5.43 -11.37 2.86
CA LEU A 160 -6.07 -10.58 1.81
C LEU A 160 -6.96 -11.46 0.92
N PHE A 161 -6.42 -12.57 0.43
CA PHE A 161 -7.15 -13.48 -0.44
C PHE A 161 -8.41 -14.04 0.25
N SER A 162 -8.30 -14.40 1.54
CA SER A 162 -9.45 -14.84 2.35
C SER A 162 -10.52 -13.77 2.47
N LEU A 163 -10.15 -12.50 2.69
CA LEU A 163 -11.11 -11.40 2.74
C LEU A 163 -11.74 -11.11 1.39
N MET A 164 -11.01 -11.34 0.29
CA MET A 164 -11.56 -11.25 -1.06
C MET A 164 -12.65 -12.30 -1.29
N GLN A 165 -12.48 -13.54 -0.78
CA GLN A 165 -13.50 -14.60 -0.91
C GLN A 165 -14.78 -14.32 -0.11
N LEU A 166 -14.70 -13.50 0.94
CA LEU A 166 -15.85 -13.10 1.75
C LEU A 166 -16.62 -11.92 1.13
N SER A 167 -16.09 -11.31 0.06
CA SER A 167 -16.70 -10.14 -0.58
C SER A 167 -17.66 -10.55 -1.70
N PRO A 168 -18.90 -10.03 -1.74
CA PRO A 168 -19.81 -10.27 -2.86
C PRO A 168 -19.25 -9.84 -4.22
N SER A 169 -18.29 -8.92 -4.23
CA SER A 169 -17.60 -8.43 -5.43
C SER A 169 -16.46 -9.32 -5.91
N ASN A 170 -16.01 -10.30 -5.11
CA ASN A 170 -15.07 -11.37 -5.46
C ASN A 170 -14.07 -11.02 -6.57
N VAL A 171 -13.21 -10.03 -6.33
CA VAL A 171 -12.32 -9.44 -7.36
C VAL A 171 -11.31 -10.48 -7.89
N ILE A 172 -10.87 -11.39 -7.02
CA ILE A 172 -9.88 -12.43 -7.34
C ILE A 172 -10.31 -13.73 -6.67
N THR A 173 -10.58 -14.79 -7.45
CA THR A 173 -11.06 -16.09 -6.96
C THR A 173 -10.31 -17.26 -7.61
N GLY A 174 -10.41 -18.44 -7.01
CA GLY A 174 -9.83 -19.67 -7.55
C GLY A 174 -8.33 -19.83 -7.28
N VAL A 175 -7.77 -20.94 -7.79
CA VAL A 175 -6.36 -21.33 -7.56
C VAL A 175 -5.40 -20.32 -8.19
N ASP A 176 -5.69 -19.85 -9.41
CA ASP A 176 -4.86 -18.87 -10.10
C ASP A 176 -4.86 -17.53 -9.35
N GLY A 177 -6.02 -17.09 -8.87
CA GLY A 177 -6.15 -15.90 -8.05
C GLY A 177 -5.40 -16.00 -6.72
N PHE A 178 -5.44 -17.18 -6.07
CA PHE A 178 -4.66 -17.45 -4.87
C PHE A 178 -3.16 -17.37 -5.15
N LEU A 179 -2.69 -18.02 -6.22
CA LEU A 179 -1.27 -18.02 -6.60
C LEU A 179 -0.80 -16.60 -6.91
N ILE A 180 -1.53 -15.86 -7.74
CA ILE A 180 -1.18 -14.47 -8.07
C ILE A 180 -1.17 -13.61 -6.81
N THR A 181 -2.16 -13.73 -5.92
CA THR A 181 -2.23 -12.88 -4.72
C THR A 181 -1.15 -13.20 -3.69
N VAL A 182 -0.94 -14.48 -3.39
CA VAL A 182 -0.06 -14.93 -2.30
C VAL A 182 1.38 -15.08 -2.77
N ALA A 183 1.62 -15.61 -3.97
CA ALA A 183 2.99 -15.83 -4.45
C ALA A 183 3.68 -14.51 -4.80
N THR A 184 2.99 -13.54 -5.41
CA THR A 184 3.59 -12.23 -5.72
C THR A 184 4.00 -11.47 -4.46
N ARG A 185 3.15 -11.49 -3.42
CA ARG A 185 3.46 -10.90 -2.11
C ARG A 185 4.62 -11.60 -1.43
N THR A 186 4.61 -12.92 -1.45
CA THR A 186 5.69 -13.74 -0.88
C THR A 186 7.02 -13.48 -1.59
N ALA A 187 7.02 -13.38 -2.93
CA ALA A 187 8.19 -13.00 -3.72
C ALA A 187 8.69 -11.59 -3.37
N THR A 188 7.76 -10.65 -3.17
CA THR A 188 8.10 -9.30 -2.67
C THR A 188 8.71 -9.37 -1.26
N GLY A 189 8.25 -10.28 -0.40
CA GLY A 189 8.84 -10.57 0.91
C GLY A 189 10.27 -11.09 0.88
N VAL A 190 10.74 -11.61 -0.27
CA VAL A 190 12.15 -11.97 -0.51
C VAL A 190 12.97 -10.77 -0.95
N LEU A 191 12.39 -9.90 -1.80
CA LEU A 191 13.09 -8.76 -2.40
C LEU A 191 13.28 -7.59 -1.42
N ILE A 192 12.25 -7.24 -0.65
CA ILE A 192 12.28 -6.06 0.23
C ILE A 192 13.33 -6.16 1.35
N PRO A 193 13.62 -7.31 1.97
CA PRO A 193 14.75 -7.44 2.89
C PRO A 193 16.09 -6.97 2.31
N ILE A 194 16.32 -7.11 0.99
CA ILE A 194 17.53 -6.62 0.32
C ILE A 194 17.55 -5.09 0.36
N ILE A 195 16.44 -4.46 -0.03
CA ILE A 195 16.28 -3.00 -0.02
C ILE A 195 16.40 -2.47 1.42
N ALA A 196 15.71 -3.10 2.37
CA ALA A 196 15.76 -2.74 3.77
C ALA A 196 17.20 -2.82 4.31
N LYS A 197 17.98 -3.85 3.93
CA LYS A 197 19.37 -3.99 4.34
C LYS A 197 20.24 -2.86 3.79
N VAL A 198 20.03 -2.46 2.54
CA VAL A 198 20.71 -1.29 1.94
C VAL A 198 20.32 0.00 2.67
N CYS A 199 19.04 0.20 3.01
CA CYS A 199 18.62 1.35 3.82
C CYS A 199 19.31 1.37 5.19
N MET A 200 19.51 0.21 5.83
CA MET A 200 20.23 0.13 7.09
C MET A 200 21.70 0.56 6.96
N TRP A 201 22.37 0.23 5.84
CA TRP A 201 23.76 0.66 5.58
C TRP A 201 23.90 2.19 5.50
N TYR A 202 22.88 2.88 4.99
CA TYR A 202 22.85 4.35 4.92
C TYR A 202 22.35 5.03 6.21
N GLY A 203 22.16 4.27 7.30
CA GLY A 203 21.83 4.84 8.60
C GLY A 203 20.35 5.16 8.81
N PHE A 204 19.43 4.61 8.00
CA PHE A 204 17.98 4.72 8.23
C PHE A 204 17.47 3.91 9.44
N THR A 205 18.35 3.40 10.29
CA THR A 205 17.99 2.60 11.47
C THR A 205 17.63 3.48 12.66
N MET A 206 16.70 3.00 13.49
CA MET A 206 16.40 3.66 14.75
C MET A 206 17.54 3.41 15.74
N ASN A 207 18.09 4.48 16.32
CA ASN A 207 19.17 4.40 17.29
C ASN A 207 18.77 3.48 18.47
N LYS A 208 19.53 2.40 18.70
CA LYS A 208 19.32 1.49 19.84
C LYS A 208 19.71 2.23 21.11
N LYS A 209 18.74 2.91 21.74
CA LYS A 209 18.83 3.29 23.15
C LYS A 209 18.26 2.16 24.00
#